data_AF-A0A2D6BU58-F1
#
_entry.id   AF-A0A2D6BU58-F1
#
_cell.length_a   1.000
_cell.length_b   1.000
_cell.length_c   1.000
_cell.angle_alpha   90.00
_cell.angle_beta   90.00
_cell.angle_gamma   90.00
#
_symmetry.space_group_name_H-M   'P 1'
#
loop_
_entity.id
_entity.type
_entity.pdbx_description
1 polymer ?
#
loop_
_entity_poly.entity_id
_entity_poly.type
_entity_poly.pdbx_seq_one_letter_code
_entity_poly.pdbx_strand_id
1 'polypeptide(L)'
;MSTGGFERPDPIDPGPGGGGGGFRVVGIVLVVLGLGMVLVCAGGAYWLSQNEAFREGFESIAASQNAPGAQELRDLGCDQAMILDPAVFFRMAAGFSEEFGELGEEAESEDFPSLFVICNTGSGATISCSQVAETYVGAVGRAEDSFMVQVASGGSDPCQEVYSADGSSLGGLADWSQEEGSDDF
;
A
#
# COMPACT_ATOMS: atom_id res chain seq x y z
N MET A 1 -53.31 2.50 29.64
CA MET A 1 -53.46 3.41 28.49
C MET A 1 -53.10 4.80 28.97
N SER A 2 -51.89 5.27 28.67
CA SER A 2 -51.45 6.64 28.96
C SER A 2 -50.66 7.12 27.76
N THR A 3 -51.28 7.99 26.97
CA THR A 3 -50.70 8.62 25.78
C THR A 3 -49.78 9.73 26.24
N GLY A 4 -48.47 9.47 26.27
CA GLY A 4 -47.46 10.50 26.52
C GLY A 4 -47.46 11.50 25.36
N GLY A 5 -47.83 12.74 25.65
CA GLY A 5 -47.83 13.85 24.70
C GLY A 5 -46.39 14.23 24.35
N PHE A 6 -46.05 14.09 23.07
CA PHE A 6 -44.82 14.60 22.49
C PHE A 6 -44.99 16.10 22.26
N GLU A 7 -44.53 16.91 23.21
CA GLU A 7 -44.43 18.37 23.04
C GLU A 7 -43.43 18.64 21.91
N ARG A 8 -43.93 19.18 20.80
CA ARG A 8 -43.07 19.63 19.70
C ARG A 8 -42.29 20.85 20.18
N PRO A 9 -40.95 20.83 20.13
CA PRO A 9 -40.16 22.01 20.45
C PRO A 9 -40.54 23.15 19.50
N ASP A 10 -40.73 24.34 20.05
CA ASP A 10 -41.06 25.53 19.29
C ASP A 10 -39.99 25.80 18.23
N PRO A 11 -40.37 26.19 17.00
CA PRO A 11 -39.42 26.56 15.98
C PRO A 11 -38.62 27.77 16.46
N ILE A 12 -37.30 27.60 16.54
CA ILE A 12 -36.36 28.69 16.83
C ILE A 12 -36.45 29.68 15.68
N ASP A 13 -37.02 30.85 15.94
CA ASP A 13 -37.11 31.96 14.99
C ASP A 13 -35.74 32.63 14.87
N PRO A 14 -35.02 32.52 13.73
CA PRO A 14 -33.74 33.19 13.57
C PRO A 14 -33.99 34.69 13.48
N GLY A 15 -33.71 35.41 14.56
CA GLY A 15 -33.94 36.85 14.67
C GLY A 15 -33.32 37.65 13.51
N PRO A 16 -33.97 38.74 13.05
CA PRO A 16 -33.49 39.57 11.95
C PRO A 16 -32.30 40.44 12.40
N GLY A 17 -31.11 39.83 12.43
CA GLY A 17 -29.85 40.50 12.68
C GLY A 17 -29.26 41.08 11.38
N GLY A 18 -29.37 42.39 11.22
CA GLY A 18 -28.73 43.13 10.13
C GLY A 18 -27.20 43.18 10.24
N GLY A 19 -26.54 43.35 9.09
CA GLY A 19 -25.14 43.79 9.00
C GLY A 19 -24.27 42.90 8.10
N GLY A 20 -24.40 43.04 6.78
CA GLY A 20 -23.70 42.28 5.74
C GLY A 20 -22.18 42.49 5.59
N GLY A 21 -21.44 42.62 6.70
CA GLY A 21 -19.99 42.80 6.73
C GLY A 21 -19.17 41.54 7.07
N GLY A 22 -19.74 40.61 7.86
CA GLY A 22 -19.01 39.45 8.39
C GLY A 22 -18.67 38.38 7.36
N PHE A 23 -19.54 38.16 6.37
CA PHE A 23 -19.32 37.14 5.32
C PHE A 23 -18.13 37.45 4.40
N ARG A 24 -17.76 38.73 4.24
CA ARG A 24 -16.64 39.13 3.38
C ARG A 24 -15.28 38.75 3.97
N VAL A 25 -15.13 38.87 5.29
CA VAL A 25 -13.88 38.51 5.99
C VAL A 25 -13.68 37.00 5.99
N VAL A 26 -14.73 36.22 6.27
CA VAL A 26 -14.68 34.75 6.23
C VAL A 26 -14.34 34.24 4.83
N GLY A 27 -14.92 34.83 3.79
CA GLY A 27 -14.60 34.47 2.39
C GLY A 27 -13.13 34.70 2.04
N ILE A 28 -12.54 35.83 2.45
CA ILE A 28 -11.13 36.14 2.19
C ILE A 28 -10.20 35.14 2.90
N VAL A 29 -10.50 34.80 4.17
CA VAL A 29 -9.69 33.82 4.93
C VAL A 29 -9.70 32.45 4.26
N LEU A 30 -10.86 31.96 3.81
CA LEU A 30 -10.96 30.68 3.10
C LEU A 30 -10.20 30.69 1.76
N VAL A 31 -10.23 31.80 1.02
CA VAL A 31 -9.48 31.94 -0.23
C VAL A 31 -7.97 31.95 0.03
N VAL A 32 -7.49 32.66 1.05
CA VAL A 32 -6.06 32.70 1.40
C VAL A 32 -5.58 31.34 1.88
N LEU A 33 -6.36 30.65 2.73
CA LEU A 33 -6.03 29.28 3.16
C LEU A 33 -6.02 28.30 1.99
N GLY A 34 -7.03 28.37 1.11
CA GLY A 34 -7.11 27.54 -0.08
C GLY A 34 -5.92 27.77 -1.02
N LEU A 35 -5.59 29.03 -1.32
CA LEU A 35 -4.45 29.37 -2.16
C LEU A 35 -3.12 28.94 -1.51
N GLY A 36 -2.98 29.15 -0.20
CA GLY A 36 -1.81 28.71 0.55
C GLY A 36 -1.61 27.20 0.47
N MET A 37 -2.68 26.42 0.65
CA MET A 37 -2.63 24.97 0.51
C MET A 37 -2.25 24.53 -0.90
N VAL A 38 -2.81 25.17 -1.94
CA VAL A 38 -2.43 24.89 -3.34
C VAL A 38 -0.96 25.19 -3.59
N LEU A 39 -0.43 26.31 -3.08
CA LEU A 39 0.99 26.65 -3.23
C LEU A 39 1.91 25.68 -2.48
N VAL A 40 1.53 25.24 -1.29
CA VAL A 40 2.27 24.21 -0.53
C VAL A 40 2.26 22.88 -1.29
N CYS A 41 1.11 22.45 -1.80
CA CYS A 41 1.03 21.23 -2.62
C CYS A 41 1.84 21.34 -3.91
N ALA A 42 1.77 22.47 -4.62
CA ALA A 42 2.53 22.69 -5.85
C ALA A 42 4.04 22.79 -5.60
N GLY A 43 4.46 23.50 -4.56
CA GLY A 43 5.86 23.60 -4.15
C GLY A 43 6.41 22.25 -3.68
N GLY A 44 5.63 21.50 -2.90
CA GLY A 44 5.97 20.14 -2.49
C GLY A 44 6.08 19.19 -3.67
N ALA A 45 5.11 19.18 -4.58
CA ALA A 45 5.16 18.36 -5.79
C ALA A 45 6.34 18.74 -6.70
N TYR A 46 6.64 20.03 -6.83
CA TYR A 46 7.81 20.49 -7.58
C TYR A 46 9.12 20.03 -6.93
N TRP A 47 9.25 20.17 -5.61
CA TRP A 47 10.43 19.70 -4.88
C TRP A 47 10.60 18.18 -4.97
N LEU A 48 9.52 17.42 -4.84
CA LEU A 48 9.52 15.96 -5.04
C LEU A 48 9.88 15.58 -6.48
N SER A 49 9.42 16.33 -7.48
CA SER A 49 9.72 16.05 -8.89
C SER A 49 11.18 16.30 -9.28
N GLN A 50 11.90 17.13 -8.50
CA GLN A 50 13.33 17.39 -8.68
C GLN A 50 14.21 16.31 -8.03
N ASN A 51 13.64 15.43 -7.20
CA ASN A 51 14.37 14.40 -6.50
C ASN A 51 14.38 13.12 -7.36
N GLU A 52 15.55 12.77 -7.92
CA GLU A 52 15.70 11.63 -8.84
C GLU A 52 15.26 10.31 -8.19
N ALA A 53 15.61 10.08 -6.93
CA ALA A 53 15.20 8.92 -6.16
C ALA A 53 13.67 8.77 -6.06
N PHE A 54 12.94 9.89 -5.98
CA PHE A 54 11.48 9.86 -5.95
C PHE A 54 10.92 9.46 -7.32
N ARG A 55 11.49 9.98 -8.41
CA ARG A 55 11.06 9.60 -9.77
C ARG A 55 11.29 8.13 -10.05
N GLU A 56 12.46 7.61 -9.72
CA GLU A 56 12.78 6.19 -9.84
C GLU A 56 11.83 5.33 -9.00
N GLY A 57 11.48 5.79 -7.80
CA GLY A 57 10.53 5.09 -6.94
C GLY A 57 9.09 5.07 -7.48
N PHE A 58 8.62 6.15 -8.11
CA PHE A 58 7.32 6.14 -8.78
C PHE A 58 7.32 5.25 -10.03
N GLU A 59 8.41 5.28 -10.79
CA GLU A 59 8.57 4.43 -11.96
C GLU A 59 8.60 2.95 -11.58
N SER A 60 9.25 2.58 -10.48
CA SER A 60 9.25 1.20 -9.99
C SER A 60 7.90 0.75 -9.46
N ILE A 61 7.15 1.60 -8.76
CA ILE A 61 5.78 1.30 -8.33
C ILE A 61 4.84 1.17 -9.53
N ALA A 62 5.05 1.97 -10.57
CA ALA A 62 4.29 1.83 -11.81
C ALA A 62 4.66 0.52 -12.55
N ALA A 63 5.95 0.18 -12.58
CA ALA A 63 6.44 -1.07 -13.17
C ALA A 63 5.91 -2.30 -12.43
N SER A 64 5.89 -2.29 -11.10
CA SER A 64 5.39 -3.40 -10.27
C SER A 64 3.92 -3.70 -10.48
N GLN A 65 3.12 -2.68 -10.80
CA GLN A 65 1.70 -2.86 -11.18
C GLN A 65 1.55 -3.41 -12.60
N ASN A 66 2.51 -3.21 -13.49
CA ASN A 66 2.46 -3.70 -14.86
C ASN A 66 3.36 -4.93 -15.08
N ALA A 67 3.90 -5.50 -14.01
CA ALA A 67 4.77 -6.66 -14.06
C ALA A 67 4.01 -7.92 -14.54
N PRO A 68 4.70 -8.88 -15.19
CA PRO A 68 4.10 -10.14 -15.61
C PRO A 68 3.41 -10.87 -14.45
N GLY A 69 2.18 -11.34 -14.64
CA GLY A 69 1.39 -11.96 -13.58
C GLY A 69 0.50 -10.99 -12.78
N ALA A 70 0.76 -9.69 -12.81
CA ALA A 70 -0.06 -8.71 -12.07
C ALA A 70 -1.49 -8.63 -12.61
N GLN A 71 -1.69 -8.78 -13.92
CA GLN A 71 -3.02 -8.75 -14.51
C GLN A 71 -3.83 -9.99 -14.13
N GLU A 72 -3.21 -11.16 -14.18
CA GLU A 72 -3.80 -12.45 -13.83
C GLU A 72 -4.22 -12.48 -12.36
N LEU A 73 -3.44 -11.85 -11.47
CA LEU A 73 -3.80 -11.67 -10.07
C LEU A 73 -5.00 -10.72 -9.88
N ARG A 74 -5.14 -9.68 -10.71
CA ARG A 74 -6.36 -8.85 -10.69
C ARG A 74 -7.57 -9.64 -11.15
N ASP A 75 -7.40 -10.43 -12.20
CA ASP A 75 -8.47 -11.29 -12.73
C ASP A 75 -8.88 -12.38 -11.71
N LEU A 76 -7.96 -12.81 -10.84
CA LEU A 76 -8.23 -13.69 -9.69
C LEU A 76 -9.09 -13.01 -8.61
N GLY A 77 -9.06 -11.68 -8.51
CA GLY A 77 -9.84 -10.90 -7.55
C GLY A 77 -9.01 -10.01 -6.60
N CYS A 78 -7.72 -9.82 -6.87
CA CYS A 78 -6.94 -8.78 -6.19
C CYS A 78 -7.36 -7.40 -6.73
N ASP A 79 -7.97 -6.56 -5.90
CA ASP A 79 -8.28 -5.16 -6.27
C ASP A 79 -7.00 -4.38 -6.59
N GLN A 80 -5.93 -4.69 -5.85
CA GLN A 80 -4.58 -4.22 -6.15
C GLN A 80 -3.63 -5.41 -6.16
N ALA A 81 -2.98 -5.62 -7.30
CA ALA A 81 -1.88 -6.57 -7.44
C ALA A 81 -0.60 -5.81 -7.79
N MET A 82 0.47 -6.09 -7.05
CA MET A 82 1.80 -5.52 -7.24
C MET A 82 2.86 -6.61 -7.10
N ILE A 83 3.85 -6.58 -7.98
CA ILE A 83 5.00 -7.48 -7.92
C ILE A 83 6.24 -6.62 -7.73
N LEU A 84 6.81 -6.66 -6.52
CA LEU A 84 7.91 -5.81 -6.11
C LEU A 84 9.20 -6.62 -6.07
N ASP A 85 10.24 -6.06 -6.67
CA ASP A 85 11.61 -6.49 -6.49
C ASP A 85 12.17 -5.83 -5.20
N PRO A 86 12.55 -6.61 -4.17
CA PRO A 86 13.17 -6.11 -2.95
C PRO A 86 14.35 -5.19 -3.22
N ALA A 87 15.20 -5.49 -4.21
CA ALA A 87 16.38 -4.70 -4.53
C ALA A 87 16.00 -3.27 -4.95
N VAL A 88 14.86 -3.11 -5.60
CA VAL A 88 14.33 -1.79 -5.97
C VAL A 88 13.80 -1.04 -4.75
N PHE A 89 13.17 -1.76 -3.82
CA PHE A 89 12.73 -1.18 -2.54
C PHE A 89 13.91 -0.72 -1.69
N PHE A 90 14.95 -1.54 -1.52
CA PHE A 90 16.14 -1.19 -0.75
C PHE A 90 16.92 -0.03 -1.37
N ARG A 91 17.06 -0.01 -2.71
CA ARG A 91 17.65 1.14 -3.42
C ARG A 91 16.88 2.43 -3.15
N MET A 92 15.56 2.35 -3.11
CA MET A 92 14.72 3.50 -2.78
C MET A 92 14.90 3.93 -1.32
N ALA A 93 14.88 2.98 -0.38
CA ALA A 93 15.04 3.23 1.06
C ALA A 93 16.40 3.86 1.40
N ALA A 94 17.48 3.42 0.74
CA ALA A 94 18.82 3.99 0.89
C ALA A 94 18.88 5.49 0.54
N GLY A 95 17.97 5.98 -0.31
CA GLY A 95 17.87 7.40 -0.65
C GLY A 95 17.19 8.26 0.42
N PHE A 96 16.46 7.67 1.38
CA PHE A 96 15.63 8.40 2.33
C PHE A 96 16.27 8.64 3.71
N SER A 97 17.23 7.83 4.15
CA SER A 97 18.05 8.16 5.33
C SER A 97 19.39 7.42 5.37
N GLU A 98 20.40 8.03 5.98
CA GLU A 98 21.63 7.34 6.38
C GLU A 98 21.33 6.19 7.35
N GLU A 99 20.25 6.29 8.15
CA GLU A 99 19.78 5.25 9.09
C GLU A 99 19.22 4.00 8.37
N PHE A 100 18.65 4.14 7.17
CA PHE A 100 18.24 3.00 6.34
C PHE A 100 19.41 2.39 5.57
N GLY A 101 20.57 3.06 5.54
CA GLY A 101 21.80 2.51 4.94
C GLY A 101 22.26 1.23 5.65
N GLU A 102 22.25 1.22 6.99
CA GLU A 102 22.62 0.02 7.76
C GLU A 102 21.64 -1.15 7.53
N LEU A 103 20.34 -0.86 7.41
CA LEU A 103 19.31 -1.86 7.08
C LEU A 103 19.41 -2.36 5.63
N GLY A 104 19.96 -1.55 4.72
CA GLY A 104 20.19 -1.93 3.33
C GLY A 104 21.30 -2.97 3.20
N GLU A 105 22.39 -2.82 3.96
CA GLU A 105 23.49 -3.79 3.97
C GLU A 105 23.07 -5.13 4.59
N GLU A 106 22.22 -5.13 5.61
CA GLU A 106 21.66 -6.37 6.19
C GLU A 106 20.64 -7.05 5.25
N ALA A 107 19.97 -6.29 4.40
CA ALA A 107 18.99 -6.81 3.44
C ALA A 107 19.61 -7.44 2.18
N GLU A 108 20.88 -7.16 1.89
CA GLU A 108 21.63 -7.88 0.85
C GLU A 108 22.10 -9.27 1.32
N SER A 109 21.78 -9.68 2.56
CA SER A 109 21.98 -11.06 2.98
C SER A 109 21.17 -12.02 2.10
N GLU A 110 21.79 -13.15 1.74
CA GLU A 110 21.28 -14.15 0.77
C GLU A 110 19.93 -14.78 1.21
N ASP A 111 19.48 -14.51 2.43
CA ASP A 111 18.29 -15.06 3.06
C ASP A 111 17.04 -14.16 2.88
N PHE A 112 16.88 -13.45 1.77
CA PHE A 112 15.60 -12.77 1.46
C PHE A 112 14.99 -13.28 0.15
N PRO A 113 13.67 -13.52 0.10
CA PRO A 113 13.01 -13.90 -1.15
C PRO A 113 13.21 -12.81 -2.20
N SER A 114 13.56 -13.24 -3.41
CA SER A 114 13.92 -12.38 -4.55
C SER A 114 12.79 -11.47 -5.02
N LEU A 115 11.55 -11.74 -4.61
CA LEU A 115 10.36 -11.10 -5.19
C LEU A 115 9.20 -11.13 -4.19
N PHE A 116 8.47 -10.03 -4.09
CA PHE A 116 7.26 -9.89 -3.29
C PHE A 116 6.03 -9.77 -4.18
N VAL A 117 5.10 -10.71 -4.04
CA VAL A 117 3.79 -10.70 -4.69
C VAL A 117 2.76 -10.21 -3.68
N ILE A 118 2.24 -9.01 -3.88
CA ILE A 118 1.24 -8.39 -3.00
C ILE A 118 -0.11 -8.42 -3.67
N CYS A 119 -1.09 -9.02 -3.00
CA CYS A 119 -2.49 -9.03 -3.37
C CYS A 119 -3.31 -8.34 -2.28
N ASN A 120 -3.95 -7.22 -2.60
CA ASN A 120 -4.92 -6.58 -1.73
C ASN A 120 -6.34 -6.87 -2.23
N THR A 121 -7.19 -7.39 -1.36
CA THR A 121 -8.58 -7.74 -1.68
C THR A 121 -9.56 -6.88 -0.90
N GLY A 122 -10.64 -6.50 -1.59
CA GLY A 122 -11.74 -5.76 -1.01
C GLY A 122 -12.55 -6.60 -0.02
N SER A 123 -13.47 -5.93 0.67
CA SER A 123 -14.35 -6.58 1.64
C SER A 123 -15.14 -7.72 1.01
N GLY A 124 -14.95 -8.94 1.52
CA GLY A 124 -15.75 -10.12 1.16
C GLY A 124 -15.11 -11.08 0.16
N ALA A 125 -13.94 -10.75 -0.41
CA ALA A 125 -13.16 -11.69 -1.21
C ALA A 125 -12.19 -12.47 -0.32
N THR A 126 -12.31 -13.81 -0.32
CA THR A 126 -11.41 -14.72 0.37
C THR A 126 -10.48 -15.37 -0.64
N ILE A 127 -9.27 -14.85 -0.78
CA ILE A 127 -8.22 -15.39 -1.64
C ILE A 127 -7.09 -15.91 -0.74
N SER A 128 -6.61 -17.12 -0.97
CA SER A 128 -5.49 -17.69 -0.22
C SER A 128 -4.14 -17.35 -0.86
N CYS A 129 -3.07 -17.36 -0.07
CA CYS A 129 -1.70 -17.21 -0.57
C CYS A 129 -1.36 -18.26 -1.64
N SER A 130 -1.84 -19.49 -1.47
CA SER A 130 -1.62 -20.57 -2.44
C SER A 130 -2.28 -20.32 -3.80
N GLN A 131 -3.49 -19.75 -3.82
CA GLN A 131 -4.17 -19.37 -5.05
C GLN A 131 -3.42 -18.25 -5.79
N VAL A 132 -2.89 -17.28 -5.05
CA VAL A 132 -2.07 -16.19 -5.60
C VAL A 132 -0.75 -16.75 -6.15
N ALA A 133 -0.07 -17.62 -5.41
CA ALA A 133 1.17 -18.26 -5.86
C ALA A 133 0.98 -19.08 -7.15
N GLU A 134 -0.04 -19.94 -7.18
CA GLU A 134 -0.37 -20.76 -8.36
C GLU A 134 -0.71 -19.90 -9.57
N THR A 135 -1.50 -18.83 -9.38
CA THR A 135 -1.88 -17.91 -10.45
C THR A 135 -0.67 -17.14 -10.98
N TYR A 136 0.20 -16.66 -10.09
CA TYR A 136 1.42 -15.96 -10.47
C TYR A 136 2.35 -16.86 -11.29
N VAL A 137 2.68 -18.05 -10.78
CA VAL A 137 3.54 -19.01 -11.49
C VAL A 137 2.90 -19.46 -12.80
N GLY A 138 1.58 -19.66 -12.84
CA GLY A 138 0.86 -19.96 -14.08
C GLY A 138 0.98 -18.87 -15.14
N ALA A 139 1.02 -17.60 -14.72
CA ALA A 139 1.16 -16.45 -15.62
C ALA A 139 2.60 -16.26 -16.13
N VAL A 140 3.59 -16.39 -15.25
CA VAL A 140 5.01 -16.20 -15.60
C VAL A 140 5.71 -17.47 -16.10
N GLY A 141 5.05 -18.62 -15.96
CA GLY A 141 5.56 -19.96 -16.27
C GLY A 141 6.40 -20.55 -15.13
N ARG A 142 7.44 -19.83 -14.70
CA ARG A 142 8.29 -20.17 -13.56
C ARG A 142 8.92 -18.89 -13.02
N ALA A 143 8.94 -18.70 -11.71
CA ALA A 143 9.69 -17.60 -11.11
C ALA A 143 11.21 -17.87 -11.21
N GLU A 144 12.02 -16.81 -11.11
CA GLU A 144 13.47 -16.95 -11.17
C GLU A 144 14.00 -17.65 -9.91
N ASP A 145 13.58 -17.18 -8.74
CA ASP A 145 13.95 -17.74 -7.43
C ASP A 145 12.72 -17.88 -6.50
N SER A 146 12.94 -18.06 -5.20
CA SER A 146 11.88 -18.02 -4.20
C SER A 146 11.22 -16.64 -4.15
N PHE A 147 9.92 -16.63 -3.90
CA PHE A 147 9.14 -15.41 -3.81
C PHE A 147 8.19 -15.47 -2.63
N MET A 148 7.90 -14.32 -2.04
CA MET A 148 6.94 -14.20 -0.96
C MET A 148 5.60 -13.73 -1.50
N VAL A 149 4.54 -14.38 -1.05
CA VAL A 149 3.18 -13.91 -1.28
C VAL A 149 2.64 -13.27 -0.02
N GLN A 150 2.05 -12.09 -0.16
CA GLN A 150 1.30 -11.42 0.89
C GLN A 150 -0.12 -11.12 0.39
N VAL A 151 -1.12 -11.64 1.10
CA VAL A 151 -2.53 -11.29 0.85
C VAL A 151 -3.06 -10.47 2.01
N ALA A 152 -3.42 -9.22 1.72
CA ALA A 152 -4.13 -8.36 2.65
C ALA A 152 -5.61 -8.34 2.27
N SER A 153 -6.50 -8.54 3.24
CA SER A 153 -7.95 -8.43 3.02
C SER A 153 -8.57 -7.55 4.10
N GLY A 154 -9.58 -6.76 3.72
CA GLY A 154 -10.27 -5.87 4.66
C GLY A 154 -11.14 -6.56 5.72
N GLY A 155 -11.26 -7.90 5.70
CA GLY A 155 -12.18 -8.62 6.59
C GLY A 155 -11.84 -10.09 6.87
N SER A 156 -10.65 -10.56 6.49
CA SER A 156 -10.15 -11.89 6.81
C SER A 156 -8.68 -11.77 7.26
N ASP A 157 -8.18 -12.80 7.95
CA ASP A 157 -6.82 -12.80 8.43
C ASP A 157 -5.84 -12.69 7.24
N PRO A 158 -4.90 -11.73 7.27
CA PRO A 158 -3.90 -11.63 6.22
C PRO A 158 -3.03 -12.88 6.21
N CYS A 159 -2.62 -13.34 5.02
CA CYS A 159 -1.66 -14.44 4.91
C CYS A 159 -0.35 -13.92 4.32
N GLN A 160 0.75 -14.52 4.76
CA GLN A 160 2.10 -14.26 4.29
C GLN A 160 2.87 -15.56 4.28
N GLU A 161 3.39 -15.96 3.12
CA GLU A 161 4.04 -17.27 2.95
C GLU A 161 5.08 -17.20 1.84
N VAL A 162 6.15 -17.98 1.99
CA VAL A 162 7.25 -18.06 1.02
C VAL A 162 7.01 -19.28 0.11
N TYR A 163 7.25 -19.10 -1.18
CA TYR A 163 7.09 -20.11 -2.20
C TYR A 163 8.39 -20.27 -2.99
N SER A 164 8.69 -21.49 -3.40
CA SER A 164 9.78 -21.77 -4.34
C SER A 164 9.42 -21.33 -5.76
N ALA A 165 10.41 -21.36 -6.67
CA ALA A 165 10.26 -20.91 -8.05
C ALA A 165 9.14 -21.60 -8.86
N ASP A 166 8.73 -22.80 -8.46
CA ASP A 166 7.65 -23.60 -9.06
C ASP A 166 6.29 -23.41 -8.36
N GLY A 167 6.22 -22.59 -7.31
CA GLY A 167 5.01 -22.34 -6.54
C GLY A 167 4.74 -23.34 -5.41
N SER A 168 5.69 -24.21 -5.07
CA SER A 168 5.57 -25.05 -3.87
C SER A 168 5.76 -24.20 -2.61
N SER A 169 4.95 -24.42 -1.58
CA SER A 169 5.08 -23.69 -0.31
C SER A 169 6.34 -24.13 0.45
N LEU A 170 7.07 -23.13 0.95
CA LEU A 170 8.19 -23.27 1.88
C LEU A 170 7.79 -22.87 3.32
N GLY A 171 6.51 -22.56 3.56
CA GLY A 171 5.99 -22.16 4.86
C GLY A 171 6.08 -20.66 5.15
N GLY A 172 5.82 -20.30 6.41
CA GLY A 172 5.85 -18.91 6.86
C GLY A 172 7.29 -18.36 6.88
N LEU A 173 7.43 -17.04 6.82
CA LEU A 173 8.75 -16.38 6.85
C LEU A 173 9.60 -16.79 8.07
N ALA A 174 8.97 -17.07 9.21
CA ALA A 174 9.65 -17.51 10.43
C ALA A 174 10.11 -18.98 10.41
N ASP A 175 9.48 -19.82 9.58
CA ASP A 175 9.87 -21.22 9.42
C ASP A 175 11.01 -21.33 8.40
N TRP A 176 10.92 -20.56 7.31
CA TRP A 176 11.92 -20.57 6.23
C TRP A 176 13.33 -20.17 6.70
N SER A 177 13.46 -19.19 7.61
CA SER A 177 14.77 -18.77 8.14
C SER A 177 15.49 -19.82 9.02
N GLN A 178 14.83 -20.94 9.37
CA GLN A 178 15.44 -21.99 10.21
C GLN A 178 16.06 -23.13 9.40
N GLU A 179 15.66 -23.34 8.14
CA GLU A 179 16.13 -24.47 7.34
C GLU A 179 17.52 -24.25 6.72
N GLU A 180 17.83 -23.03 6.28
CA GLU A 180 19.11 -22.73 5.61
C GLU A 180 20.32 -22.71 6.56
N GLY A 181 20.11 -22.57 7.87
CA GLY A 181 21.18 -22.54 8.87
C GLY A 181 21.71 -23.90 9.34
N SER A 182 21.24 -25.02 8.78
CA SER A 182 21.47 -26.35 9.37
C SER A 182 22.49 -27.26 8.64
N ASP A 183 22.98 -26.87 7.46
CA ASP A 183 23.86 -27.72 6.63
C ASP A 183 25.38 -27.44 6.74
N ASP A 184 25.81 -26.54 7.64
CA ASP A 184 27.23 -26.12 7.76
C ASP A 184 27.87 -26.42 9.14
N PHE A 185 27.81 -27.69 9.60
CA PHE A 185 28.61 -28.16 10.76
C PHE A 185 29.22 -29.56 10.59
#